data_AF-A0A378U190-F1
#
_entry.id   AF-A0A378U190-F1
#
_cell.length_a   1.000
_cell.length_b   1.000
_cell.length_c   1.000
_cell.angle_alpha   90.00
_cell.angle_beta   90.00
_cell.angle_gamma   90.00
#
_symmetry.space_group_name_H-M   'P 1'
#
loop_
_entity.id
_entity.type
_entity.pdbx_description
1 polymer ?
#
loop_
_entity_poly.entity_id
_entity_poly.type
_entity_poly.pdbx_seq_one_letter_code
_entity_poly.pdbx_strand_id
1 'polypeptide(L)'
;MKKYTFLAGMLLMATFSWAQIGPIQNNNVFPEFGKVGIGTIHPQSALHIKGGLFSLPGSEPEKADIWIDGGRLFIGNVDQNALGDFKEIKYKSDGSSMIESRYPFYRLVFNTPNFDRNVVDIAFAHANLAFSDLAKKGDGVYRYIGKGNLIFGNENGYSTNTIKFTTKAPNETKASTKLFIGNNGNIGIGTESPDAKLAVNGDVHAKEVRIDLTGWPDYVFEEAYVLPTIEEVERHINEKGHLINIPSATEVETGGLHVSDMIKKQQEKIEELTLYIIELNKQLQEVKAAVNQKN
;
A
#
# COMPACT_ATOMS: atom_id res chain seq x y z
N MET A 1 -104.00 -35.89 -45.00
CA MET A 1 -104.49 -34.53 -44.67
C MET A 1 -103.53 -33.96 -43.62
N LYS A 2 -102.58 -33.06 -43.98
CA LYS A 2 -102.61 -31.58 -43.77
C LYS A 2 -102.81 -31.24 -42.27
N LYS A 3 -101.94 -30.55 -41.50
CA LYS A 3 -101.01 -29.39 -41.69
C LYS A 3 -99.96 -29.35 -40.52
N TYR A 4 -98.67 -29.02 -40.72
CA TYR A 4 -97.93 -27.76 -40.43
C TYR A 4 -98.18 -27.13 -39.02
N THR A 5 -97.21 -26.64 -38.21
CA THR A 5 -96.00 -25.83 -38.50
C THR A 5 -95.04 -25.68 -37.28
N PHE A 6 -93.73 -25.67 -37.57
CA PHE A 6 -92.53 -24.99 -36.99
C PHE A 6 -92.62 -24.09 -35.73
N LEU A 7 -91.70 -24.23 -34.75
CA LEU A 7 -90.52 -23.34 -34.50
C LEU A 7 -89.68 -23.74 -33.25
N ALA A 8 -88.37 -23.89 -33.46
CA ALA A 8 -87.17 -23.51 -32.67
C ALA A 8 -87.05 -23.60 -31.12
N GLY A 9 -85.85 -24.05 -30.70
CA GLY A 9 -85.19 -23.73 -29.41
C GLY A 9 -85.25 -24.88 -28.40
N MET A 10 -84.20 -25.34 -27.72
CA MET A 10 -82.87 -24.81 -27.42
C MET A 10 -81.97 -26.01 -27.06
N LEU A 11 -80.76 -26.04 -27.62
CA LEU A 11 -79.75 -27.06 -27.34
C LEU A 11 -79.14 -26.79 -25.95
N LEU A 12 -79.11 -27.81 -25.09
CA LEU A 12 -78.28 -27.84 -23.89
C LEU A 12 -76.80 -27.85 -24.31
N MET A 13 -76.00 -26.91 -23.79
CA MET A 13 -74.58 -27.16 -23.55
C MET A 13 -74.15 -26.52 -22.22
N ALA A 14 -73.78 -27.39 -21.29
CA ALA A 14 -73.12 -27.03 -20.05
C ALA A 14 -71.77 -26.36 -20.36
N THR A 15 -71.58 -25.13 -19.89
CA THR A 15 -70.29 -24.45 -19.95
C THR A 15 -69.37 -25.05 -18.90
N PHE A 16 -68.48 -25.95 -19.31
CA PHE A 16 -67.25 -26.25 -18.58
C PHE A 16 -66.32 -25.04 -18.72
N SER A 17 -66.19 -24.24 -17.66
CA SER A 17 -65.11 -23.27 -17.57
C SER A 17 -63.80 -24.02 -17.33
N TRP A 18 -63.11 -24.36 -18.42
CA TRP A 18 -61.68 -24.62 -18.33
C TRP A 18 -61.01 -23.30 -18.00
N ALA A 19 -60.50 -23.14 -16.79
CA ALA A 19 -59.38 -22.25 -16.57
C ALA A 19 -58.24 -22.79 -17.43
N GLN A 20 -58.12 -22.26 -18.65
CA GLN A 20 -57.02 -22.58 -19.53
C GLN A 20 -55.77 -21.96 -18.89
N ILE A 21 -55.05 -22.74 -18.09
CA ILE A 21 -53.64 -22.48 -17.81
C ILE A 21 -52.95 -22.70 -19.16
N GLY A 22 -52.91 -21.65 -19.97
CA GLY A 22 -52.17 -21.66 -21.22
C GLY A 22 -50.71 -21.96 -20.90
N PRO A 23 -50.00 -22.74 -21.73
CA PRO A 23 -48.56 -22.89 -21.59
C PRO A 23 -47.95 -21.48 -21.60
N ILE A 24 -47.08 -21.17 -20.64
CA ILE A 24 -46.25 -19.96 -20.68
C ILE A 24 -45.35 -20.11 -21.89
N GLN A 25 -45.81 -19.66 -23.06
CA GLN A 25 -45.03 -19.71 -24.28
C GLN A 25 -44.09 -18.50 -24.31
N ASN A 26 -42.80 -18.77 -24.14
CA ASN A 26 -41.71 -17.84 -24.41
C ASN A 26 -41.62 -17.59 -25.93
N ASN A 27 -42.56 -16.86 -26.50
CA ASN A 27 -42.55 -16.56 -27.93
C ASN A 27 -41.64 -15.37 -28.23
N ASN A 28 -40.76 -15.55 -29.23
CA ASN A 28 -39.88 -14.53 -29.77
C ASN A 28 -40.60 -13.70 -30.85
N VAL A 29 -40.19 -12.45 -31.04
CA VAL A 29 -40.66 -11.53 -32.07
C VAL A 29 -39.48 -11.03 -32.88
N PHE A 30 -39.44 -11.38 -34.17
CA PHE A 30 -38.42 -10.99 -35.14
C PHE A 30 -39.09 -10.31 -36.36
N PRO A 31 -39.55 -9.06 -36.24
CA PRO A 31 -40.23 -8.37 -37.33
C PRO A 31 -39.21 -7.91 -38.38
N GLU A 32 -39.65 -7.70 -39.64
CA GLU A 32 -38.78 -7.09 -40.67
C GLU A 32 -38.27 -5.71 -40.25
N PHE A 33 -39.07 -4.97 -39.49
CA PHE A 33 -38.72 -3.66 -38.92
C PHE A 33 -39.30 -3.51 -37.51
N GLY A 34 -38.60 -2.80 -36.63
CA GLY A 34 -39.06 -2.52 -35.27
C GLY A 34 -38.28 -3.30 -34.20
N LYS A 35 -38.89 -3.50 -33.04
CA LYS A 35 -38.22 -4.06 -31.86
C LYS A 35 -38.19 -5.59 -31.91
N VAL A 36 -37.04 -6.18 -31.60
CA VAL A 36 -36.85 -7.64 -31.49
C VAL A 36 -37.08 -8.09 -30.05
N GLY A 37 -37.92 -9.10 -29.86
CA GLY A 37 -38.19 -9.72 -28.57
C GLY A 37 -37.69 -11.17 -28.53
N ILE A 38 -36.93 -11.56 -27.50
CA ILE A 38 -36.60 -12.97 -27.25
C ILE A 38 -37.22 -13.36 -25.90
N GLY A 39 -38.12 -14.33 -25.86
CA GLY A 39 -38.92 -14.68 -24.67
C GLY A 39 -40.02 -13.66 -24.31
N THR A 40 -40.29 -12.68 -25.17
CA THR A 40 -41.41 -11.74 -25.04
C THR A 40 -41.96 -11.34 -26.39
N ILE A 41 -43.29 -11.27 -26.48
CA ILE A 41 -44.00 -10.77 -27.65
C ILE A 41 -44.29 -9.26 -27.59
N HIS A 42 -43.98 -8.61 -26.47
CA HIS A 42 -44.13 -7.17 -26.27
C HIS A 42 -42.75 -6.54 -25.94
N PRO A 43 -41.85 -6.40 -26.92
CA PRO A 43 -40.53 -5.84 -26.67
C PRO A 43 -40.62 -4.33 -26.30
N GLN A 44 -39.99 -3.93 -25.19
CA GLN A 44 -40.03 -2.55 -24.69
C GLN A 44 -38.82 -1.73 -25.19
N SER A 45 -37.73 -2.40 -25.55
CA SER A 45 -36.50 -1.86 -26.16
C SER A 45 -36.27 -2.44 -27.55
N ALA A 46 -35.33 -1.86 -28.32
CA ALA A 46 -34.97 -2.34 -29.68
C ALA A 46 -34.60 -3.83 -29.70
N LEU A 47 -33.93 -4.31 -28.65
CA LEU A 47 -33.76 -5.73 -28.34
C LEU A 47 -34.23 -5.95 -26.89
N HIS A 48 -35.30 -6.72 -26.68
CA HIS A 48 -35.86 -7.04 -25.35
C HIS A 48 -35.82 -8.56 -25.15
N ILE A 49 -34.96 -9.03 -24.26
CA ILE A 49 -34.93 -10.45 -23.85
C ILE A 49 -35.62 -10.58 -22.50
N LYS A 50 -36.69 -11.37 -22.42
CA LYS A 50 -37.49 -11.58 -21.20
C LYS A 50 -37.42 -13.05 -20.79
N GLY A 51 -36.95 -13.31 -19.57
CA GLY A 51 -36.90 -14.67 -19.01
C GLY A 51 -35.86 -15.61 -19.62
N GLY A 52 -35.01 -15.15 -20.55
CA GLY A 52 -33.97 -15.95 -21.17
C GLY A 52 -32.59 -15.73 -20.53
N LEU A 53 -31.92 -16.84 -20.20
CA LEU A 53 -30.47 -16.88 -20.03
C LEU A 53 -29.80 -16.49 -21.35
N PHE A 54 -28.80 -15.59 -21.32
CA PHE A 54 -27.95 -15.31 -22.48
C PHE A 54 -26.97 -16.49 -22.65
N SER A 55 -27.44 -17.58 -23.24
CA SER A 55 -26.64 -18.77 -23.56
C SER A 55 -26.36 -18.80 -25.06
N LEU A 56 -25.08 -18.77 -25.45
CA LEU A 56 -24.67 -19.05 -26.83
C LEU A 56 -24.61 -20.57 -27.05
N PRO A 57 -24.90 -21.08 -28.26
CA PRO A 57 -24.98 -22.51 -28.51
C PRO A 57 -23.62 -23.17 -28.28
N GLY A 58 -23.59 -24.17 -27.38
CA GLY A 58 -22.38 -24.93 -27.03
C GLY A 58 -22.50 -25.84 -25.81
N SER A 59 -23.31 -25.47 -24.82
CA SER A 59 -23.83 -26.30 -23.72
C SER A 59 -24.47 -25.36 -22.69
N GLU A 60 -25.69 -25.66 -22.24
CA GLU A 60 -26.41 -24.79 -21.29
C GLU A 60 -25.71 -24.65 -19.93
N PRO A 61 -25.75 -23.46 -19.31
CA PRO A 61 -25.77 -23.35 -17.86
C PRO A 61 -27.10 -22.75 -17.41
N GLU A 62 -27.88 -23.49 -16.63
CA GLU A 62 -29.14 -23.03 -15.98
C GLU A 62 -28.93 -21.90 -14.93
N LYS A 63 -27.76 -21.22 -14.92
CA LYS A 63 -27.32 -20.22 -13.93
C LYS A 63 -26.28 -19.25 -14.51
N ALA A 64 -26.55 -18.63 -15.66
CA ALA A 64 -25.55 -17.83 -16.37
C ALA A 64 -25.56 -16.34 -15.98
N ASP A 65 -24.34 -15.92 -15.70
CA ASP A 65 -23.89 -14.68 -15.08
C ASP A 65 -23.34 -13.69 -16.11
N ILE A 66 -23.24 -14.11 -17.37
CA ILE A 66 -22.24 -13.63 -18.33
C ILE A 66 -22.86 -13.39 -19.71
N TRP A 67 -22.56 -12.26 -20.37
CA TRP A 67 -22.83 -12.04 -21.81
C TRP A 67 -21.70 -11.31 -22.54
N ILE A 68 -21.65 -11.43 -23.88
CA ILE A 68 -20.62 -10.88 -24.77
C ILE A 68 -21.26 -9.95 -25.82
N ASP A 69 -20.73 -8.72 -25.96
CA ASP A 69 -21.12 -7.77 -27.02
C ASP A 69 -19.90 -6.97 -27.50
N GLY A 70 -19.76 -6.80 -28.82
CA GLY A 70 -18.70 -5.98 -29.42
C GLY A 70 -17.25 -6.32 -29.00
N GLY A 71 -16.96 -7.58 -28.64
CA GLY A 71 -15.62 -8.01 -28.20
C GLY A 71 -15.30 -7.75 -26.72
N ARG A 72 -16.31 -7.50 -25.88
CA ARG A 72 -16.17 -7.35 -24.41
C ARG A 72 -17.13 -8.29 -23.66
N LEU A 73 -16.78 -8.68 -22.44
CA LEU A 73 -17.37 -9.77 -21.65
C LEU A 73 -17.83 -9.27 -20.25
N PHE A 74 -19.03 -9.65 -19.81
CA PHE A 74 -19.65 -9.30 -18.51
C PHE A 74 -19.82 -10.56 -17.63
N ILE A 75 -19.76 -10.52 -16.26
CA ILE A 75 -19.82 -11.71 -15.36
C ILE A 75 -20.40 -11.49 -13.91
N GLY A 76 -21.51 -12.16 -13.50
CA GLY A 76 -21.92 -12.55 -12.09
C GLY A 76 -23.35 -13.12 -11.79
N ASN A 77 -23.52 -13.98 -10.74
CA ASN A 77 -24.76 -14.65 -10.22
C ASN A 77 -25.24 -13.97 -8.94
N VAL A 78 -26.55 -13.89 -8.71
CA VAL A 78 -27.14 -13.54 -7.42
C VAL A 78 -27.83 -14.78 -6.85
N ASP A 79 -27.30 -15.33 -5.76
CA ASP A 79 -28.02 -16.35 -4.98
C ASP A 79 -29.35 -15.75 -4.49
N GLN A 80 -30.48 -16.37 -4.87
CA GLN A 80 -31.83 -15.85 -4.57
C GLN A 80 -32.20 -15.81 -3.07
N ASN A 81 -31.30 -16.21 -2.17
CA ASN A 81 -31.46 -16.00 -0.73
C ASN A 81 -30.97 -14.62 -0.26
N ALA A 82 -30.39 -13.81 -1.16
CA ALA A 82 -30.09 -12.40 -0.95
C ALA A 82 -31.09 -11.53 -1.73
N LEU A 83 -32.32 -11.45 -1.23
CA LEU A 83 -33.39 -10.62 -1.79
C LEU A 83 -33.00 -9.13 -1.73
N GLY A 84 -32.35 -8.60 -2.79
CA GLY A 84 -32.17 -7.15 -2.99
C GLY A 84 -30.82 -6.66 -3.58
N ASP A 85 -29.84 -7.54 -3.81
CA ASP A 85 -28.42 -7.15 -3.84
C ASP A 85 -27.79 -7.15 -5.23
N PHE A 86 -27.82 -6.00 -5.92
CA PHE A 86 -27.13 -5.84 -7.21
C PHE A 86 -25.76 -5.17 -7.04
N LYS A 87 -24.70 -5.80 -7.56
CA LYS A 87 -23.40 -5.17 -7.85
C LYS A 87 -23.43 -4.71 -9.30
N GLU A 88 -23.22 -3.41 -9.54
CA GLU A 88 -23.30 -2.86 -10.89
C GLU A 88 -21.91 -2.50 -11.39
N ILE A 89 -21.52 -3.01 -12.57
CA ILE A 89 -20.34 -2.53 -13.29
C ILE A 89 -20.85 -1.56 -14.37
N LYS A 90 -20.70 -0.26 -14.12
CA LYS A 90 -21.08 0.82 -15.03
C LYS A 90 -19.88 1.21 -15.89
N TYR A 91 -20.07 1.31 -17.20
CA TYR A 91 -19.09 1.91 -18.10
C TYR A 91 -19.47 3.37 -18.34
N LYS A 92 -18.57 4.30 -18.04
CA LYS A 92 -18.79 5.74 -18.25
C LYS A 92 -18.45 6.13 -19.69
N SER A 93 -19.00 7.25 -20.15
CA SER A 93 -18.73 7.81 -21.48
C SER A 93 -17.26 8.22 -21.69
N ASP A 94 -16.48 8.38 -20.61
CA ASP A 94 -15.03 8.60 -20.64
C ASP A 94 -14.21 7.31 -20.78
N GLY A 95 -14.87 6.15 -20.91
CA GLY A 95 -14.23 4.84 -21.06
C GLY A 95 -13.83 4.16 -19.75
N SER A 96 -13.98 4.83 -18.60
CA SER A 96 -13.73 4.22 -17.30
C SER A 96 -14.84 3.23 -16.90
N SER A 97 -14.46 2.19 -16.17
CA SER A 97 -15.41 1.22 -15.58
C SER A 97 -15.52 1.48 -14.08
N MET A 98 -16.74 1.56 -13.57
CA MET A 98 -17.05 1.80 -12.17
C MET A 98 -17.78 0.58 -11.61
N ILE A 99 -17.26 0.00 -10.53
CA ILE A 99 -17.96 -1.03 -9.77
C ILE A 99 -18.68 -0.30 -8.62
N GLU A 100 -20.02 -0.33 -8.59
CA GLU A 100 -20.86 0.31 -7.58
C GLU A 100 -21.67 -0.76 -6.81
N SER A 101 -21.75 -0.62 -5.49
CA SER A 101 -22.55 -1.49 -4.62
C SER A 101 -23.40 -0.64 -3.70
N ARG A 102 -24.65 -1.05 -3.47
CA ARG A 102 -25.52 -0.44 -2.44
C ARG A 102 -25.08 -0.81 -1.01
N TYR A 103 -24.15 -1.75 -0.86
CA TYR A 103 -23.44 -1.99 0.39
C TYR A 103 -22.18 -1.11 0.47
N PRO A 104 -21.80 -0.65 1.67
CA PRO A 104 -20.72 0.32 1.86
C PRO A 104 -19.31 -0.26 1.65
N PHE A 105 -19.14 -1.43 1.01
CA PHE A 105 -17.83 -2.04 0.81
C PHE A 105 -17.62 -2.53 -0.62
N TYR A 106 -16.46 -2.17 -1.13
CA TYR A 106 -15.87 -2.70 -2.35
C TYR A 106 -14.77 -3.67 -1.95
N ARG A 107 -14.69 -4.83 -2.60
CA ARG A 107 -13.56 -5.76 -2.47
C ARG A 107 -13.23 -6.28 -3.86
N LEU A 108 -12.06 -5.91 -4.37
CA LEU A 108 -11.48 -6.53 -5.55
C LEU A 108 -10.57 -7.66 -5.08
N VAL A 109 -10.82 -8.87 -5.59
CA VAL A 109 -10.06 -10.07 -5.24
C VAL A 109 -9.40 -10.59 -6.50
N PHE A 110 -8.07 -10.69 -6.47
CA PHE A 110 -7.32 -11.42 -7.47
C PHE A 110 -7.00 -12.80 -6.91
N ASN A 111 -7.53 -13.85 -7.52
CA ASN A 111 -7.32 -15.24 -7.10
C ASN A 111 -6.52 -16.00 -8.15
N THR A 112 -5.64 -16.90 -7.72
CA THR A 112 -4.96 -17.85 -8.61
C THR A 112 -5.81 -19.13 -8.74
N PRO A 113 -5.80 -19.82 -9.90
CA PRO A 113 -6.69 -20.96 -10.18
C PRO A 113 -6.58 -22.13 -9.20
N ASN A 114 -5.44 -22.25 -8.50
CA ASN A 114 -5.21 -23.27 -7.49
C ASN A 114 -5.36 -22.63 -6.11
N PHE A 115 -6.29 -23.15 -5.30
CA PHE A 115 -6.75 -22.63 -4.01
C PHE A 115 -5.68 -22.51 -2.89
N ASP A 116 -4.38 -22.55 -3.21
CA ASP A 116 -3.26 -22.28 -2.30
C ASP A 116 -2.89 -20.78 -2.21
N ARG A 117 -3.94 -19.95 -2.31
CA ARG A 117 -4.11 -18.51 -2.04
C ARG A 117 -2.84 -17.65 -2.09
N ASN A 118 -2.61 -17.05 -3.26
CA ASN A 118 -2.13 -15.67 -3.33
C ASN A 118 -3.35 -14.77 -3.52
N VAL A 119 -3.83 -14.15 -2.45
CA VAL A 119 -4.97 -13.21 -2.51
C VAL A 119 -4.45 -11.79 -2.34
N VAL A 120 -4.69 -10.93 -3.32
CA VAL A 120 -4.63 -9.48 -3.12
C VAL A 120 -6.04 -8.97 -2.91
N ASP A 121 -6.27 -8.38 -1.74
CA ASP A 121 -7.49 -7.66 -1.40
C ASP A 121 -7.24 -6.16 -1.53
N ILE A 122 -8.11 -5.49 -2.28
CA ILE A 122 -8.25 -4.02 -2.24
C ILE A 122 -9.68 -3.77 -1.77
N ALA A 123 -9.84 -3.26 -0.55
CA ALA A 123 -11.15 -3.12 0.08
C ALA A 123 -11.27 -1.93 1.03
N PHE A 124 -12.50 -1.55 1.37
CA PHE A 124 -12.77 -0.67 2.50
C PHE A 124 -13.38 -1.47 3.65
N ALA A 125 -12.80 -1.36 4.85
CA ALA A 125 -13.25 -2.08 6.03
C ALA A 125 -14.67 -1.62 6.44
N HIS A 126 -15.63 -2.55 6.42
CA HIS A 126 -17.03 -2.25 6.77
C HIS A 126 -17.30 -2.28 8.28
N ALA A 127 -16.40 -2.89 9.05
CA ALA A 127 -16.41 -3.01 10.50
C ALA A 127 -14.97 -3.03 11.01
N ASN A 128 -14.78 -2.87 12.32
CA ASN A 128 -13.47 -3.08 12.94
C ASN A 128 -13.00 -4.51 12.68
N LEU A 129 -11.71 -4.67 12.41
CA LEU A 129 -11.04 -5.93 12.09
C LEU A 129 -11.46 -6.56 10.74
N ALA A 130 -12.25 -5.85 9.92
CA ALA A 130 -12.62 -6.32 8.60
C ALA A 130 -11.40 -6.27 7.65
N PHE A 131 -11.07 -7.38 7.01
CA PHE A 131 -9.95 -7.56 6.08
C PHE A 131 -8.54 -7.37 6.69
N SER A 132 -8.36 -6.79 7.86
CA SER A 132 -7.08 -6.70 8.57
C SER A 132 -7.33 -6.58 10.07
N ASP A 133 -6.51 -7.23 10.88
CA ASP A 133 -6.58 -7.16 12.36
C ASP A 133 -6.26 -5.75 12.91
N LEU A 134 -5.84 -4.83 12.04
CA LEU A 134 -5.57 -3.43 12.38
C LEU A 134 -6.64 -2.46 11.85
N ALA A 135 -7.51 -2.91 10.94
CA ALA A 135 -8.45 -2.02 10.28
C ALA A 135 -9.59 -1.60 11.22
N LYS A 136 -9.95 -0.33 11.16
CA LYS A 136 -11.19 0.22 11.72
C LYS A 136 -12.22 0.38 10.61
N LYS A 137 -13.50 0.47 10.98
CA LYS A 137 -14.57 0.79 10.03
C LYS A 137 -14.22 2.07 9.25
N GLY A 138 -14.19 1.98 7.93
CA GLY A 138 -13.88 3.06 6.99
C GLY A 138 -12.45 3.03 6.43
N ASP A 139 -11.55 2.23 6.99
CA ASP A 139 -10.16 2.17 6.51
C ASP A 139 -10.07 1.55 5.10
N GLY A 140 -9.24 2.15 4.24
CA GLY A 140 -8.81 1.53 3.00
C GLY A 140 -7.75 0.47 3.29
N VAL A 141 -8.00 -0.77 2.86
CA VAL A 141 -7.13 -1.93 3.06
C VAL A 141 -6.61 -2.41 1.72
N TYR A 142 -5.28 -2.33 1.55
CA TYR A 142 -4.55 -3.09 0.55
C TYR A 142 -3.83 -4.22 1.27
N ARG A 143 -4.19 -5.47 0.99
CA ARG A 143 -3.64 -6.63 1.70
C ARG A 143 -3.24 -7.73 0.73
N TYR A 144 -2.04 -8.26 0.91
CA TYR A 144 -1.60 -9.50 0.27
C TYR A 144 -1.63 -10.65 1.28
N ILE A 145 -2.26 -11.76 0.92
CA ILE A 145 -2.44 -12.97 1.72
C ILE A 145 -1.91 -14.12 0.87
N GLY A 146 -0.59 -14.28 0.86
CA GLY A 146 0.09 -15.34 0.15
C GLY A 146 1.45 -15.64 0.77
N LYS A 147 2.09 -16.70 0.31
CA LYS A 147 3.41 -17.13 0.81
C LYS A 147 4.58 -16.39 0.14
N GLY A 148 4.32 -15.61 -0.91
CA GLY A 148 5.32 -14.87 -1.67
C GLY A 148 5.58 -13.46 -1.13
N ASN A 149 6.22 -12.63 -1.96
CA ASN A 149 6.50 -11.23 -1.66
C ASN A 149 5.44 -10.32 -2.29
N LEU A 150 5.10 -9.23 -1.59
CA LEU A 150 4.39 -8.10 -2.17
C LEU A 150 5.41 -7.06 -2.63
N ILE A 151 5.46 -6.78 -3.93
CA ILE A 151 6.40 -5.83 -4.53
C ILE A 151 5.65 -4.56 -4.96
N PHE A 152 6.10 -3.42 -4.45
CA PHE A 152 5.69 -2.09 -4.93
C PHE A 152 6.82 -1.48 -5.76
N GLY A 153 6.76 -1.67 -7.07
CA GLY A 153 7.79 -1.21 -8.02
C GLY A 153 7.30 -0.03 -8.87
N ASN A 154 8.19 0.94 -9.09
CA ASN A 154 8.05 1.94 -10.15
C ASN A 154 9.20 1.71 -11.15
N GLU A 155 8.98 0.81 -12.11
CA GLU A 155 9.98 0.34 -13.07
C GLU A 155 9.93 1.10 -14.41
N ASN A 156 9.43 2.34 -14.40
CA ASN A 156 9.33 3.12 -15.64
C ASN A 156 10.73 3.38 -16.23
N GLY A 157 10.88 3.35 -17.55
CA GLY A 157 12.17 3.60 -18.22
C GLY A 157 12.54 5.08 -18.35
N TYR A 158 11.79 5.99 -17.72
CA TYR A 158 11.91 7.44 -17.89
C TYR A 158 12.51 8.12 -16.64
N SER A 159 13.02 9.35 -16.78
CA SER A 159 14.00 9.98 -15.87
C SER A 159 13.60 10.20 -14.41
N THR A 160 12.32 10.06 -14.03
CA THR A 160 11.83 10.30 -12.65
C THR A 160 11.01 9.12 -12.11
N ASN A 161 11.71 8.11 -11.58
CA ASN A 161 11.09 6.97 -10.91
C ASN A 161 11.20 7.15 -9.40
N THR A 162 10.15 7.67 -8.78
CA THR A 162 10.11 7.84 -7.33
C THR A 162 8.90 7.13 -6.74
N ILE A 163 8.99 6.71 -5.49
CA ILE A 163 7.85 6.31 -4.68
C ILE A 163 7.65 7.36 -3.60
N LYS A 164 6.44 7.90 -3.48
CA LYS A 164 6.09 8.94 -2.51
C LYS A 164 4.90 8.49 -1.66
N PHE A 165 5.03 8.65 -0.35
CA PHE A 165 3.92 8.56 0.58
C PHE A 165 3.61 9.96 1.08
N THR A 166 2.42 10.45 0.76
CA THR A 166 2.00 11.81 1.07
C THR A 166 0.87 11.79 2.09
N THR A 167 0.88 12.75 3.01
CA THR A 167 -0.26 13.02 3.88
C THR A 167 -0.65 14.49 3.79
N LYS A 168 -1.89 14.80 4.16
CA LYS A 168 -2.40 16.16 4.25
C LYS A 168 -3.03 16.32 5.62
N ALA A 169 -2.52 17.25 6.42
CA ALA A 169 -3.18 17.58 7.68
C ALA A 169 -4.50 18.33 7.41
N PRO A 170 -5.49 18.28 8.33
CA PRO A 170 -6.81 18.90 8.13
C PRO A 170 -6.76 20.39 7.74
N ASN A 171 -5.76 21.12 8.23
CA ASN A 171 -5.62 22.56 8.01
C ASN A 171 -4.63 22.93 6.89
N GLU A 172 -4.03 21.95 6.21
CA GLU A 172 -3.16 22.21 5.07
C GLU A 172 -4.01 22.39 3.80
N THR A 173 -3.52 23.18 2.83
CA THR A 173 -4.20 23.34 1.53
C THR A 173 -3.85 22.22 0.56
N LYS A 174 -2.67 21.61 0.70
CA LYS A 174 -2.15 20.54 -0.17
C LYS A 174 -1.52 19.41 0.66
N ALA A 175 -1.49 18.21 0.11
CA ALA A 175 -0.71 17.12 0.67
C ALA A 175 0.80 17.41 0.54
N SER A 176 1.59 16.86 1.46
CA SER A 176 3.05 16.92 1.45
C SER A 176 3.64 15.52 1.54
N THR A 177 4.80 15.31 0.91
CA THR A 177 5.54 14.04 0.98
C THR A 177 6.13 13.86 2.36
N LYS A 178 5.87 12.71 2.97
CA LYS A 178 6.40 12.34 4.30
C LYS A 178 7.50 11.29 4.20
N LEU A 179 7.36 10.34 3.28
CA LEU A 179 8.39 9.38 2.92
C LEU A 179 8.61 9.43 1.40
N PHE A 180 9.87 9.60 1.02
CA PHE A 180 10.34 9.68 -0.35
C PHE A 180 11.36 8.57 -0.60
N ILE A 181 11.22 7.87 -1.73
CA ILE A 181 12.23 6.95 -2.24
C ILE A 181 12.61 7.42 -3.64
N GLY A 182 13.85 7.87 -3.78
CA GLY A 182 14.42 8.34 -5.03
C GLY A 182 14.82 7.21 -5.97
N ASN A 183 14.99 7.52 -7.26
CA ASN A 183 15.47 6.57 -8.28
C ASN A 183 16.91 6.09 -8.01
N ASN A 184 17.69 6.85 -7.25
CA ASN A 184 19.04 6.49 -6.77
C ASN A 184 19.03 5.59 -5.52
N GLY A 185 17.84 5.21 -5.05
CA GLY A 185 17.63 4.41 -3.85
C GLY A 185 17.78 5.17 -2.54
N ASN A 186 17.94 6.50 -2.58
CA ASN A 186 17.99 7.30 -1.36
C ASN A 186 16.59 7.47 -0.76
N ILE A 187 16.50 7.37 0.56
CA ILE A 187 15.26 7.51 1.32
C ILE A 187 15.25 8.85 2.05
N GLY A 188 14.21 9.63 1.84
CA GLY A 188 13.96 10.89 2.55
C GLY A 188 12.77 10.77 3.49
N ILE A 189 12.95 11.16 4.76
CA ILE A 189 11.86 11.36 5.73
C ILE A 189 11.73 12.85 5.98
N GLY A 190 10.59 13.44 5.59
CA GLY A 190 10.37 14.89 5.66
C GLY A 190 11.17 15.73 4.65
N THR A 191 11.82 15.08 3.66
CA THR A 191 12.53 15.72 2.55
C THR A 191 12.35 14.92 1.26
N GLU A 192 12.28 15.60 0.11
CA GLU A 192 12.27 14.99 -1.23
C GLU A 192 13.65 15.04 -1.92
N SER A 193 14.64 15.67 -1.27
CA SER A 193 15.99 15.83 -1.80
C SER A 193 17.00 15.21 -0.83
N PRO A 194 16.98 13.88 -0.61
CA PRO A 194 17.93 13.23 0.27
C PRO A 194 19.35 13.27 -0.32
N ASP A 195 20.28 13.84 0.45
CA ASP A 195 21.70 13.97 0.15
C ASP A 195 22.53 12.74 0.57
N ALA A 196 21.96 11.88 1.42
CA ALA A 196 22.52 10.59 1.82
C ALA A 196 21.55 9.42 1.54
N LYS A 197 21.99 8.18 1.76
CA LYS A 197 21.15 6.98 1.59
C LYS A 197 19.88 7.02 2.45
N LEU A 198 19.98 7.60 3.63
CA LEU A 198 18.85 7.96 4.48
C LEU A 198 19.06 9.40 4.95
N ALA A 199 18.13 10.29 4.60
CA ALA A 199 18.10 11.66 5.08
C ALA A 199 16.80 11.92 5.86
N VAL A 200 16.92 12.46 7.08
CA VAL A 200 15.79 12.78 7.95
C VAL A 200 15.81 14.28 8.21
N ASN A 201 14.77 14.98 7.78
CA ASN A 201 14.57 16.39 8.10
C ASN A 201 13.71 16.50 9.37
N GLY A 202 14.38 16.34 10.52
CA GLY A 202 13.76 16.33 11.84
C GLY A 202 14.51 15.41 12.81
N ASP A 203 13.88 15.10 13.94
CA ASP A 203 14.50 14.31 15.00
C ASP A 203 14.39 12.80 14.75
N VAL A 204 15.44 12.08 15.13
CA VAL A 204 15.43 10.61 15.22
C VAL A 204 15.43 10.20 16.69
N HIS A 205 14.29 9.72 17.18
CA HIS A 205 14.19 9.17 18.53
C HIS A 205 14.29 7.65 18.50
N ALA A 206 15.42 7.11 18.96
CA ALA A 206 15.71 5.69 18.98
C ALA A 206 16.04 5.22 20.41
N LYS A 207 15.76 3.95 20.72
CA LYS A 207 16.22 3.31 21.97
C LYS A 207 17.72 2.99 21.95
N GLU A 208 18.23 2.62 20.78
CA GLU A 208 19.62 2.23 20.56
C GLU A 208 20.00 2.51 19.10
N VAL A 209 21.25 2.92 18.89
CA VAL A 209 21.86 3.07 17.56
C VAL A 209 23.20 2.35 17.58
N ARG A 210 23.32 1.30 16.76
CA ARG A 210 24.59 0.61 16.53
C ARG A 210 25.26 1.22 15.30
N ILE A 211 26.50 1.65 15.46
CA ILE A 211 27.32 2.22 14.39
C ILE A 211 28.50 1.29 14.17
N ASP A 212 28.62 0.75 12.96
CA ASP A 212 29.77 -0.10 12.60
C ASP A 212 30.99 0.79 12.31
N LEU A 213 31.94 0.80 13.24
CA LEU A 213 33.14 1.61 13.20
C LEU A 213 34.37 0.75 12.84
N THR A 214 35.23 1.25 11.97
CA THR A 214 36.56 0.68 11.67
C THR A 214 37.68 1.55 12.25
N GLY A 215 38.78 0.95 12.72
CA GLY A 215 39.91 1.70 13.30
C GLY A 215 39.56 2.32 14.66
N TRP A 216 39.21 1.47 15.62
CA TRP A 216 39.04 1.88 17.01
C TRP A 216 40.39 2.36 17.59
N PRO A 217 40.43 3.41 18.43
CA PRO A 217 41.68 4.12 18.71
C PRO A 217 42.66 3.44 19.67
N ASP A 218 42.50 2.15 19.98
CA ASP A 218 43.44 1.37 20.80
C ASP A 218 44.91 1.47 20.31
N TYR A 219 45.13 1.90 19.07
CA TYR A 219 46.45 2.21 18.53
C TYR A 219 47.21 3.28 19.34
N VAL A 220 46.53 4.12 20.14
CA VAL A 220 47.16 5.10 21.04
C VAL A 220 48.10 4.42 22.05
N PHE A 221 47.84 3.15 22.37
CA PHE A 221 48.66 2.35 23.27
C PHE A 221 49.78 1.58 22.58
N GLU A 222 49.89 1.63 21.25
CA GLU A 222 50.96 0.96 20.51
C GLU A 222 52.29 1.73 20.66
N GLU A 223 53.42 1.01 20.69
CA GLU A 223 54.75 1.62 20.84
C GLU A 223 55.10 2.62 19.72
N ALA A 224 54.52 2.44 18.53
CA ALA A 224 54.73 3.32 17.39
C ALA A 224 53.93 4.63 17.48
N TYR A 225 53.00 4.74 18.42
CA TYR A 225 52.18 5.94 18.57
C TYR A 225 52.98 7.07 19.22
N VAL A 226 53.06 8.20 18.51
CA VAL A 226 53.75 9.39 18.99
C VAL A 226 52.74 10.25 19.75
N LEU A 227 52.70 10.07 21.06
CA LEU A 227 51.91 10.91 21.96
C LEU A 227 52.45 12.37 21.92
N PRO A 228 51.62 13.37 21.57
CA PRO A 228 52.02 14.78 21.65
C PRO A 228 52.51 15.16 23.06
N THR A 229 53.39 16.13 23.21
CA THR A 229 53.68 16.64 24.57
C THR A 229 52.55 17.56 25.06
N ILE A 230 52.45 17.74 26.38
CA ILE A 230 51.47 18.68 26.96
C ILE A 230 51.71 20.11 26.47
N GLU A 231 52.97 20.51 26.27
CA GLU A 231 53.33 21.83 25.72
C GLU A 231 52.90 21.97 24.25
N GLU A 232 52.97 20.89 23.47
CA GLU A 232 52.49 20.89 22.09
C GLU A 232 50.97 21.00 22.03
N VAL A 233 50.27 20.28 22.91
CA VAL A 233 48.81 20.35 23.05
C VAL A 233 48.39 21.75 23.50
N GLU A 234 49.05 22.32 24.50
CA GLU A 234 48.79 23.69 24.98
C GLU A 234 49.01 24.72 23.88
N ARG A 235 50.13 24.63 23.16
CA ARG A 235 50.42 25.51 22.02
C ARG A 235 49.33 25.40 20.96
N HIS A 236 48.89 24.19 20.61
CA HIS A 236 47.83 23.98 19.64
C HIS A 236 46.50 24.60 20.09
N ILE A 237 46.11 24.42 21.36
CA ILE A 237 44.90 25.03 21.92
C ILE A 237 45.00 26.56 21.86
N ASN A 238 46.14 27.14 22.22
CA ASN A 238 46.34 28.59 22.18
C ASN A 238 46.30 29.15 20.74
N GLU A 239 46.80 28.40 19.76
CA GLU A 239 46.83 28.81 18.35
C GLU A 239 45.50 28.55 17.61
N LYS A 240 44.78 27.48 17.94
CA LYS A 240 43.62 26.99 17.19
C LYS A 240 42.30 27.05 17.94
N GLY A 241 42.32 27.14 19.27
CA GLY A 241 41.14 27.21 20.13
C GLY A 241 40.38 25.88 20.31
N HIS A 242 40.98 24.74 19.93
CA HIS A 242 40.40 23.41 20.09
C HIS A 242 41.51 22.36 20.24
N LEU A 243 41.13 21.12 20.57
CA LEU A 243 42.07 20.00 20.75
C LEU A 243 42.58 19.47 19.41
N ILE A 244 43.80 18.93 19.41
CA ILE A 244 44.38 18.22 18.26
C ILE A 244 43.39 17.12 17.79
N ASN A 245 43.19 17.03 16.48
CA ASN A 245 42.28 16.10 15.78
C ASN A 245 40.76 16.32 16.01
N ILE A 246 40.35 17.20 16.92
CA ILE A 246 38.93 17.56 17.13
C ILE A 246 38.57 18.71 16.18
N PRO A 247 37.45 18.64 15.42
CA PRO A 247 37.06 19.75 14.56
C PRO A 247 36.70 20.99 15.39
N SER A 248 36.96 22.16 14.82
CA SER A 248 36.55 23.45 15.36
C SER A 248 35.03 23.62 15.32
N ALA A 249 34.50 24.53 16.14
CA ALA A 249 33.06 24.86 16.13
C ALA A 249 32.58 25.30 14.73
N THR A 250 33.37 26.09 14.01
CA THR A 250 33.02 26.56 12.66
C THR A 250 32.95 25.41 11.64
N GLU A 251 33.84 24.42 11.72
CA GLU A 251 33.78 23.24 10.84
C GLU A 251 32.52 22.42 11.11
N VAL A 252 32.13 22.27 12.39
CA VAL A 252 30.91 21.54 12.78
C VAL A 252 29.64 22.29 12.37
N GLU A 253 29.60 23.61 12.53
CA GLU A 253 28.44 24.44 12.15
C GLU A 253 28.20 24.45 10.64
N THR A 254 29.26 24.37 9.84
CA THR A 254 29.16 24.44 8.37
C THR A 254 28.98 23.08 7.70
N GLY A 255 29.66 22.05 8.21
CA GLY A 255 29.67 20.71 7.61
C GLY A 255 28.81 19.67 8.36
N GLY A 256 28.29 20.01 9.54
CA GLY A 256 27.65 19.05 10.43
C GLY A 256 28.66 18.19 11.20
N LEU A 257 28.14 17.28 12.03
CA LEU A 257 28.95 16.40 12.88
C LEU A 257 28.75 14.93 12.49
N HIS A 258 29.81 14.29 12.02
CA HIS A 258 29.82 12.83 11.87
C HIS A 258 29.96 12.18 13.23
N VAL A 259 28.83 11.75 13.81
CA VAL A 259 28.77 11.17 15.17
C VAL A 259 29.72 9.99 15.33
N SER A 260 29.83 9.14 14.30
CA SER A 260 30.75 8.00 14.25
C SER A 260 32.22 8.40 14.47
N ASP A 261 32.65 9.44 13.76
CA ASP A 261 34.05 9.88 13.78
C ASP A 261 34.35 10.64 15.07
N MET A 262 33.36 11.38 15.59
CA MET A 262 33.52 12.05 16.87
C MET A 262 33.64 11.09 18.05
N ILE A 263 32.88 9.99 18.05
CA ILE A 263 33.04 8.96 19.09
C ILE A 263 34.47 8.41 19.08
N LYS A 264 35.03 8.11 17.90
CA LYS A 264 36.42 7.65 17.78
C LYS A 264 37.42 8.69 18.28
N LYS A 265 37.29 9.94 17.82
CA LYS A 265 38.19 11.03 18.21
C LYS A 265 38.12 11.32 19.71
N GLN A 266 36.93 11.27 20.31
CA GLN A 266 36.76 11.42 21.75
C GLN A 266 37.41 10.27 22.51
N GLN A 267 37.25 9.03 22.05
CA GLN A 267 37.93 7.88 22.65
C GLN A 267 39.46 8.00 22.53
N GLU A 268 40.00 8.41 21.39
CA GLU A 268 41.43 8.70 21.21
C GLU A 268 41.92 9.71 22.26
N LYS A 269 41.17 10.80 22.50
CA LYS A 269 41.55 11.78 23.53
C LYS A 269 41.45 11.20 24.95
N ILE A 270 40.49 10.32 25.24
CA ILE A 270 40.41 9.64 26.54
C ILE A 270 41.64 8.75 26.77
N GLU A 271 42.13 8.07 25.74
CA GLU A 271 43.31 7.22 25.81
C GLU A 271 44.61 8.03 25.96
N GLU A 272 44.78 9.12 25.21
CA GLU A 272 45.89 10.07 25.41
C GLU A 272 45.89 10.67 26.81
N LEU A 273 44.74 11.15 27.30
CA LEU A 273 44.59 11.67 28.66
C LEU A 273 44.98 10.63 29.71
N THR A 274 44.66 9.36 29.46
CA THR A 274 45.06 8.25 30.33
C THR A 274 46.59 8.10 30.38
N LEU A 275 47.27 8.20 29.23
CA LEU A 275 48.74 8.16 29.17
C LEU A 275 49.38 9.34 29.91
N TYR A 276 48.87 10.57 29.73
CA TYR A 276 49.35 11.74 30.47
C TYR A 276 49.16 11.60 31.98
N ILE A 277 48.04 11.04 32.43
CA ILE A 277 47.78 10.80 33.86
C ILE A 277 48.74 9.76 34.43
N ILE A 278 49.02 8.69 33.68
CA ILE A 278 50.01 7.68 34.09
C ILE A 278 51.39 8.31 34.26
N GLU A 279 51.81 9.15 33.30
CA GLU A 279 53.09 9.84 33.34
C GLU A 279 53.16 10.83 34.52
N LEU A 280 52.13 11.65 34.71
CA LEU A 280 52.04 12.58 35.83
C LEU A 280 52.13 11.86 37.18
N ASN A 281 51.47 10.70 37.32
CA ASN A 281 51.55 9.92 38.55
C ASN A 281 52.97 9.37 38.79
N LYS A 282 53.68 8.92 37.76
CA LYS A 282 55.09 8.50 37.88
C LYS A 282 55.96 9.64 38.40
N GLN A 283 55.87 10.82 37.77
CA GLN A 283 56.61 12.01 38.17
C GLN A 283 56.29 12.42 39.62
N LEU A 284 55.02 12.33 40.04
CA LEU A 284 54.62 12.63 41.40
C LEU A 284 55.25 11.66 42.43
N GLN A 285 55.38 10.38 42.10
CA GLN A 285 56.05 9.42 42.98
C GLN A 285 57.55 9.71 43.10
N GLU A 286 58.20 10.09 42.00
CA GLU A 286 59.61 10.49 42.01
C GLU A 286 59.83 11.73 42.89
N VAL A 287 58.98 12.74 42.76
CA VAL A 287 59.01 13.94 43.61
C VAL A 287 58.80 13.57 45.08
N LYS A 288 57.82 12.70 45.40
CA LYS A 288 57.58 12.24 46.79
C LYS A 288 58.78 11.48 47.36
N ALA A 289 59.39 10.59 46.57
CA ALA A 289 60.58 9.85 46.99
C ALA A 289 61.75 10.80 47.27
N ALA A 290 61.98 11.81 46.41
CA ALA A 290 63.03 12.80 46.58
C ALA A 290 62.82 13.69 47.82
N VAL A 291 61.58 14.04 48.13
CA VAL A 291 61.24 14.81 49.36
C VAL A 291 61.48 13.95 50.61
N ASN A 292 61.08 12.67 50.60
CA ASN A 292 61.25 11.78 51.74
C ASN A 292 62.72 11.42 52.04
N GLN A 293 63.63 11.53 51.06
CA GLN A 293 65.07 11.33 51.26
C GLN A 293 65.79 12.56 51.83
N LYS A 294 65.15 13.74 51.82
CA LYS A 294 65.74 15.00 52.32
C LYS A 294 65.34 15.34 53.76
N ASN A 295 64.43 14.58 54.35
CA ASN A 295 64.00 14.68 55.75
C ASN A 295 64.55 13.52 56.57
#